data_AF-A0A8D8NAC2-F1
#
_entry.id   AF-A0A8D8NAC2-F1
#
_cell.length_a   1.000
_cell.length_b   1.000
_cell.length_c   1.000
_cell.angle_alpha   90.00
_cell.angle_beta   90.00
_cell.angle_gamma   90.00
#
_symmetry.space_group_name_H-M   'P 1'
#
loop_
_entity.id
_entity.type
_entity.pdbx_description
1 polymer ?
#
loop_
_entity_poly.entity_id
_entity_poly.type
_entity_poly.pdbx_seq_one_letter_code
_entity_poly.pdbx_strand_id
1 'polypeptide(L)'
;MPAFRGRRGWCGCLQDDEPPEICVVEGVFSLQTLTPTQPMPAIDELDSKFAELVEELDLTAPNKAAMLGLPPQKKWQIYCSRKSPLEGVTGPNGAPLPGATLPPTPEHYIERLKDMAVQLKASAPDDSPSHEYGPKIESHTALFDALKTALRTSAHSFVIRFIELQGLPALLELLQALD
;
A
#
# COMPACT_ATOMS: atom_id res chain seq x y z
N MET A 1 48.32 12.60 22.71
CA MET A 1 48.60 11.36 23.48
C MET A 1 47.27 10.82 24.02
N PRO A 2 46.77 9.67 23.55
CA PRO A 2 45.78 8.92 24.31
C PRO A 2 46.42 7.69 24.97
N ALA A 3 46.04 7.47 26.23
CA ALA A 3 46.56 6.41 27.08
C ALA A 3 45.96 5.05 26.71
N PHE A 4 46.82 4.06 26.51
CA PHE A 4 46.46 2.65 26.50
C PHE A 4 46.06 2.23 27.92
N ARG A 5 44.84 1.71 28.11
CA ARG A 5 44.52 0.81 29.22
C ARG A 5 44.06 -0.52 28.64
N GLY A 6 44.96 -1.48 28.66
CA GLY A 6 44.62 -2.87 28.36
C GLY A 6 43.89 -3.52 29.54
N ARG A 7 42.94 -4.40 29.23
CA ARG A 7 42.66 -5.59 30.04
C ARG A 7 42.27 -6.73 29.12
N ARG A 8 43.02 -7.83 29.23
CA ARG A 8 42.79 -9.11 28.57
C ARG A 8 41.48 -9.72 29.06
N GLY A 9 40.62 -10.13 28.13
CA GLY A 9 39.40 -10.88 28.38
C GLY A 9 39.11 -11.79 27.18
N TRP A 10 39.24 -13.09 27.41
CA TRP A 10 38.99 -14.18 26.47
C TRP A 10 37.47 -14.36 26.33
N CYS A 11 36.85 -13.80 25.27
CA CYS A 11 35.58 -14.19 24.63
C CYS A 11 35.07 -13.01 23.77
N GLY A 12 35.11 -13.15 22.44
CA GLY A 12 34.89 -12.06 21.48
C GLY A 12 33.42 -11.83 21.06
N CYS A 13 32.47 -11.83 22.00
CA CYS A 13 31.05 -11.67 21.66
C CYS A 13 30.26 -10.67 22.54
N LEU A 14 30.86 -10.05 23.57
CA LEU A 14 30.10 -9.32 24.60
C LEU A 14 30.86 -8.07 25.12
N GLN A 15 31.46 -7.28 24.23
CA GLN A 15 32.13 -6.02 24.61
C GLN A 15 31.70 -4.81 23.77
N ASP A 16 30.45 -4.80 23.31
CA ASP A 16 29.84 -3.60 22.75
C ASP A 16 28.34 -3.64 23.09
N ASP A 17 27.97 -3.07 24.24
CA ASP A 17 26.58 -2.77 24.62
C ASP A 17 26.20 -1.36 24.13
N GLU A 18 26.96 -0.81 23.18
CA GLU A 18 26.61 0.43 22.50
C GLU A 18 25.73 0.04 21.30
N PRO A 19 24.48 0.53 21.22
CA PRO A 19 23.68 0.33 20.02
C PRO A 19 24.49 0.91 18.83
N PRO A 20 24.59 0.20 17.69
CA PRO A 20 25.43 0.64 16.60
C PRO A 20 25.07 2.08 16.22
N GLU A 21 26.06 2.97 16.24
CA GLU A 21 25.88 4.32 15.74
C GLU A 21 25.39 4.24 14.30
N ILE A 22 24.29 4.91 13.98
CA ILE A 22 23.80 5.04 12.61
C ILE A 22 24.78 5.96 11.89
N CYS A 23 25.88 5.40 11.41
CA CYS A 23 26.76 6.05 10.47
C CYS A 23 25.96 6.26 9.19
N VAL A 24 25.60 7.51 8.90
CA VAL A 24 25.17 7.92 7.57
C VAL A 24 26.38 7.76 6.67
N VAL A 25 26.58 6.55 6.13
CA VAL A 25 27.55 6.36 5.05
C VAL A 25 27.05 7.25 3.92
N GLU A 26 27.88 8.19 3.46
CA GLU A 26 27.68 9.00 2.25
C GLU A 26 27.63 8.14 0.97
N GLY A 27 27.00 6.97 1.03
CA GLY A 27 26.35 6.38 -0.13
C GLY A 27 25.16 7.27 -0.47
N VAL A 28 24.93 7.49 -1.75
CA VAL A 28 23.91 8.38 -2.32
C VAL A 28 22.48 7.90 -1.96
N PHE A 29 22.10 7.98 -0.69
CA PHE A 29 20.72 8.07 -0.24
C PHE A 29 20.42 9.56 -0.13
N SER A 30 20.23 10.20 -1.28
CA SER A 30 19.59 11.50 -1.29
C SER A 30 18.17 11.29 -0.74
N LEU A 31 17.95 11.67 0.51
CA LEU A 31 16.60 12.00 0.96
C LEU A 31 16.12 13.09 0.01
N GLN A 32 15.36 12.68 -1.01
CA GLN A 32 14.74 13.61 -1.93
C GLN A 32 13.78 14.44 -1.10
N THR A 33 14.19 15.66 -0.80
CA THR A 33 13.29 16.68 -0.29
C THR A 33 12.20 16.85 -1.35
N LEU A 34 11.00 16.35 -1.04
CA LEU A 34 9.82 16.54 -1.87
C LEU A 34 9.46 18.02 -1.78
N THR A 35 10.09 18.85 -2.61
CA THR A 35 9.67 20.22 -2.81
C THR A 35 8.39 20.18 -3.63
N PRO A 36 7.26 20.69 -3.11
CA PRO A 36 6.03 20.77 -3.88
C PRO A 36 6.31 21.52 -5.19
N THR A 37 6.14 20.86 -6.32
CA THR A 37 6.37 21.43 -7.66
C THR A 37 5.34 22.51 -8.01
N GLN A 38 4.25 22.59 -7.25
CA GLN A 38 3.24 23.65 -7.36
C GLN A 38 3.28 24.58 -6.13
N PRO A 39 3.08 25.89 -6.34
CA PRO A 39 2.95 26.83 -5.23
C PRO A 39 1.73 26.46 -4.37
N MET A 40 1.85 26.68 -3.06
CA MET A 40 0.76 26.42 -2.12
C MET A 40 -0.44 27.33 -2.44
N PRO A 41 -1.66 26.79 -2.59
CA PRO A 41 -2.85 27.57 -2.88
C PRO A 41 -3.29 28.40 -1.66
N ALA A 42 -4.37 29.17 -1.82
CA ALA A 42 -5.00 29.89 -0.71
C ALA A 42 -5.41 28.92 0.41
N ILE A 43 -5.34 29.39 1.67
CA ILE A 43 -5.55 28.55 2.85
C ILE A 43 -6.93 27.88 2.83
N ASP A 44 -7.98 28.61 2.49
CA ASP A 44 -9.35 28.09 2.44
C ASP A 44 -9.53 26.98 1.38
N GLU A 45 -8.87 27.15 0.22
CA GLU A 45 -8.88 26.15 -0.85
C GLU A 45 -8.11 24.90 -0.44
N LEU A 46 -6.94 25.08 0.21
CA LEU A 46 -6.15 23.98 0.74
C LEU A 46 -6.92 23.19 1.80
N ASP A 47 -7.55 23.89 2.75
CA ASP A 47 -8.31 23.27 3.83
C ASP A 47 -9.52 22.50 3.28
N SER A 48 -10.19 23.02 2.25
CA SER A 48 -11.29 22.32 1.57
C SER A 48 -10.82 21.02 0.90
N LYS A 49 -9.73 21.09 0.12
CA LYS A 49 -9.14 19.92 -0.55
C LYS A 49 -8.59 18.89 0.44
N PHE A 50 -8.00 19.36 1.53
CA PHE A 50 -7.46 18.50 2.57
C PHE A 50 -8.56 17.84 3.40
N ALA A 51 -9.69 18.51 3.63
CA ALA A 51 -10.84 17.92 4.30
C ALA A 51 -11.42 16.73 3.51
N GLU A 52 -11.55 16.86 2.19
CA GLU A 52 -11.95 15.75 1.31
C GLU A 52 -10.98 14.56 1.42
N LEU A 53 -9.67 14.84 1.37
CA LEU A 53 -8.63 13.82 1.55
C LEU A 53 -8.78 13.07 2.88
N VAL A 54 -8.99 13.81 3.97
CA VAL A 54 -9.10 13.25 5.32
C VAL A 54 -10.39 12.44 5.49
N GLU A 55 -11.48 12.85 4.85
CA GLU A 55 -12.74 12.10 4.85
C GLU A 55 -12.56 10.72 4.22
N GLU A 56 -11.84 10.65 3.10
CA GLU A 56 -11.58 9.38 2.42
C GLU A 56 -10.70 8.39 3.20
N LEU A 57 -9.95 8.87 4.19
CA LEU A 57 -9.07 8.03 5.03
C LEU A 57 -9.83 7.30 6.16
N ASP A 58 -11.12 7.61 6.36
CA ASP A 58 -11.99 6.98 7.36
C ASP A 58 -11.35 6.93 8.76
N LEU A 59 -10.80 8.09 9.17
CA LEU A 59 -10.11 8.23 10.45
C LEU A 59 -11.10 8.36 11.60
N THR A 60 -10.71 7.86 12.78
CA THR A 60 -11.46 8.13 14.00
C THR A 60 -11.54 9.64 14.27
N ALA A 61 -12.63 10.09 14.92
CA ALA A 61 -12.85 11.50 15.24
C ALA A 61 -11.63 12.24 15.85
N PRO A 62 -10.90 11.71 16.86
CA PRO A 62 -9.72 12.38 17.39
C PRO A 62 -8.57 12.48 16.38
N ASN A 63 -8.36 11.45 15.54
CA ASN A 63 -7.31 11.45 14.53
C ASN A 63 -7.65 12.40 13.36
N LYS A 64 -8.92 12.45 12.96
CA LYS A 64 -9.43 13.41 11.97
C LYS A 64 -9.23 14.84 12.45
N ALA A 65 -9.58 15.15 13.70
CA ALA A 65 -9.35 16.47 14.28
C ALA A 65 -7.85 16.84 14.31
N ALA A 66 -6.98 15.90 14.69
CA ALA A 66 -5.54 16.12 14.67
C ALA A 66 -5.00 16.40 13.26
N MET A 67 -5.51 15.70 12.24
CA MET A 67 -5.16 15.95 10.84
C MET A 67 -5.62 17.32 10.36
N LEU A 68 -6.88 17.70 10.64
CA LEU A 68 -7.42 19.00 10.25
C LEU A 68 -6.73 20.17 10.98
N GLY A 69 -6.15 19.93 12.15
CA GLY A 69 -5.36 20.90 12.93
C GLY A 69 -3.90 21.07 12.47
N LEU A 70 -3.46 20.36 11.43
CA LEU A 70 -2.09 20.49 10.93
C LEU A 70 -1.80 21.89 10.36
N PRO A 71 -0.55 22.40 10.47
CA PRO A 71 -0.12 23.61 9.79
C PRO A 71 -0.33 23.52 8.27
N PRO A 72 -0.63 24.65 7.58
CA PRO A 72 -0.86 24.67 6.14
C PRO A 72 0.25 24.01 5.31
N GLN A 73 1.51 24.21 5.71
CA GLN A 73 2.67 23.63 5.01
C GLN A 73 2.64 22.10 5.04
N LYS A 74 2.23 21.49 6.17
CA LYS A 74 2.10 20.03 6.28
C LYS A 74 0.90 19.50 5.50
N LYS A 75 -0.23 20.21 5.55
CA LYS A 75 -1.42 19.89 4.75
C LYS A 75 -1.08 19.87 3.26
N TRP A 76 -0.34 20.89 2.80
CA TRP A 76 0.09 20.97 1.41
C TRP A 76 1.03 19.84 1.00
N GLN A 77 2.03 19.53 1.84
CA GLN A 77 2.93 18.40 1.59
C GLN A 77 2.18 17.06 1.46
N ILE A 78 1.24 16.79 2.37
CA ILE A 78 0.44 15.56 2.35
C ILE A 78 -0.51 15.53 1.14
N TYR A 79 -1.10 16.67 0.78
CA TYR A 79 -1.95 16.75 -0.40
C TYR A 79 -1.15 16.45 -1.69
N CYS A 80 0.05 17.00 -1.82
CA CYS A 80 0.93 16.74 -2.96
C CYS A 80 1.39 15.28 -3.03
N SER A 81 1.63 14.60 -1.90
CA SER A 81 2.05 13.19 -1.90
C SER A 81 0.93 12.23 -2.31
N ARG A 82 -0.33 12.59 -2.00
CA ARG A 82 -1.50 11.80 -2.40
C ARG A 82 -1.82 11.90 -3.88
N LYS A 83 -1.49 13.02 -4.54
CA LYS A 83 -1.71 13.24 -5.98
C LYS A 83 -0.94 12.18 -6.76
N SER A 84 -1.57 11.02 -6.85
CA SER A 84 -1.07 9.83 -7.47
C SER A 84 -0.79 10.17 -8.94
N PRO A 85 0.04 9.38 -9.61
CA PRO A 85 0.38 9.63 -11.00
C PRO A 85 -0.83 9.85 -11.90
N LEU A 86 -2.08 9.53 -11.56
CA LEU A 86 -3.28 9.85 -12.35
C LEU A 86 -3.26 11.23 -13.03
N GLU A 87 -2.90 12.32 -12.35
CA GLU A 87 -2.84 13.64 -12.99
C GLU A 87 -1.60 13.86 -13.88
N GLY A 88 -0.59 13.01 -13.74
CA GLY A 88 0.59 12.92 -14.62
C GLY A 88 0.60 11.70 -15.55
N VAL A 89 -0.41 10.83 -15.50
CA VAL A 89 -0.55 9.54 -16.22
C VAL A 89 -1.66 9.67 -17.23
N THR A 90 -2.63 10.52 -16.98
CA THR A 90 -3.63 10.89 -17.97
C THR A 90 -3.05 12.03 -18.81
N GLY A 91 -2.62 11.72 -20.03
CA GLY A 91 -2.30 12.77 -21.01
C GLY A 91 -3.52 13.68 -21.25
N PRO A 92 -3.38 14.81 -21.97
CA PRO A 92 -4.48 15.75 -22.25
C PRO A 92 -5.75 15.13 -22.90
N ASN A 93 -5.69 13.84 -23.26
CA ASN A 93 -6.77 13.06 -23.90
C ASN A 93 -7.31 11.88 -23.05
N GLY A 94 -7.03 11.78 -21.75
CA GLY A 94 -7.60 10.69 -20.94
C GLY A 94 -6.81 9.37 -20.94
N ALA A 95 -5.74 9.25 -21.74
CA ALA A 95 -5.02 7.99 -21.93
C ALA A 95 -3.85 7.82 -20.94
N PRO A 96 -3.64 6.62 -20.34
CA PRO A 96 -2.50 6.30 -19.49
C PRO A 96 -1.15 6.44 -20.21
N LEU A 97 -0.15 7.07 -19.57
CA LEU A 97 1.22 7.14 -20.07
C LEU A 97 1.87 5.73 -20.09
N PRO A 98 2.69 5.43 -21.11
CA PRO A 98 3.39 4.15 -21.19
C PRO A 98 4.39 4.01 -20.04
N GLY A 99 4.19 2.99 -19.19
CA GLY A 99 5.04 2.67 -18.04
C GLY A 99 4.44 2.99 -16.67
N ALA A 100 3.26 3.63 -16.61
CA ALA A 100 2.54 3.81 -15.36
C ALA A 100 1.59 2.63 -15.12
N THR A 101 1.96 1.73 -14.22
CA THR A 101 1.05 0.71 -13.71
C THR A 101 0.02 1.40 -12.82
N LEU A 102 -1.19 1.61 -13.34
CA LEU A 102 -2.31 2.08 -12.53
C LEU A 102 -2.52 1.09 -11.37
N PRO A 103 -2.70 1.55 -10.11
CA PRO A 103 -3.06 0.64 -9.04
C PRO A 103 -4.30 -0.15 -9.45
N PRO A 104 -4.31 -1.49 -9.24
CA PRO A 104 -5.41 -2.34 -9.67
C PRO A 104 -6.73 -1.88 -9.03
N THR A 105 -7.76 -1.76 -9.86
CA THR A 105 -9.09 -1.27 -9.47
C THR A 105 -9.90 -2.39 -8.79
N PRO A 106 -10.98 -2.07 -8.05
CA PRO A 106 -11.80 -3.12 -7.44
C PRO A 106 -12.37 -4.09 -8.48
N GLU A 107 -12.74 -3.61 -9.68
CA GLU A 107 -13.20 -4.45 -10.80
C GLU A 107 -12.18 -5.51 -11.19
N HIS A 108 -10.90 -5.11 -11.27
CA HIS A 108 -9.81 -6.01 -11.65
C HIS A 108 -9.72 -7.18 -10.68
N TYR A 109 -9.77 -6.91 -9.37
CA TYR A 109 -9.75 -7.98 -8.37
C TYR A 109 -10.98 -8.87 -8.46
N ILE A 110 -12.18 -8.30 -8.62
CA ILE A 110 -13.43 -9.07 -8.70
C ILE A 110 -13.44 -10.00 -9.91
N GLU A 111 -12.98 -9.53 -11.07
CA GLU A 111 -12.86 -10.35 -12.28
C GLU A 111 -11.93 -11.54 -12.03
N ARG A 112 -10.74 -11.31 -11.45
CA ARG A 112 -9.79 -12.39 -11.15
C ARG A 112 -10.34 -13.39 -10.15
N LEU A 113 -11.07 -12.95 -9.12
CA LEU A 113 -11.73 -13.85 -8.17
C LEU A 113 -12.73 -14.77 -8.88
N LYS A 114 -13.54 -14.22 -9.79
CA LYS A 114 -14.52 -14.99 -10.55
C LYS A 114 -13.86 -15.99 -11.50
N ASP A 115 -12.82 -15.57 -12.22
CA ASP A 115 -12.07 -16.45 -13.12
C ASP A 115 -11.48 -17.64 -12.35
N MET A 116 -10.91 -17.39 -11.17
CA MET A 116 -10.37 -18.44 -10.31
C MET A 116 -11.47 -19.40 -9.82
N ALA A 117 -12.63 -18.88 -9.41
CA ALA A 117 -13.73 -19.70 -8.94
C ALA A 117 -14.23 -20.65 -10.04
N VAL A 118 -14.31 -20.16 -11.29
CA VAL A 118 -14.64 -20.99 -12.46
C VAL A 118 -13.57 -22.06 -12.70
N GLN A 119 -12.29 -21.69 -12.66
CA GLN A 119 -11.19 -22.64 -12.87
C GLN A 119 -11.11 -23.74 -11.81
N LEU A 120 -11.43 -23.43 -10.55
CA LEU A 120 -11.49 -24.40 -9.46
C LEU A 120 -12.65 -25.37 -9.64
N LYS A 121 -13.86 -24.85 -9.93
CA LYS A 121 -15.05 -25.66 -10.21
C LYS A 121 -14.88 -26.55 -11.43
N ALA A 122 -14.20 -26.07 -12.48
CA ALA A 122 -13.95 -26.83 -13.70
C ALA A 122 -12.92 -27.97 -13.52
N SER A 123 -11.98 -27.84 -12.58
CA SER A 123 -10.99 -28.89 -12.26
C SER A 123 -11.52 -29.99 -11.33
N ALA A 124 -12.78 -29.94 -10.91
CA ALA A 124 -13.37 -30.88 -9.96
C ALA A 124 -13.81 -32.28 -10.49
N PRO A 125 -13.76 -32.68 -11.78
CA PRO A 125 -14.34 -33.96 -12.20
C PRO A 125 -13.33 -35.09 -12.44
N ASP A 126 -12.24 -35.22 -11.68
CA ASP A 126 -11.49 -36.50 -11.66
C ASP A 126 -10.98 -36.87 -10.26
N ASP A 127 -11.40 -38.05 -9.82
CA ASP A 127 -11.22 -38.64 -8.49
C ASP A 127 -9.79 -39.23 -8.39
N SER A 128 -8.78 -38.38 -8.22
CA SER A 128 -7.39 -38.82 -8.01
C SER A 128 -6.75 -38.14 -6.79
N PRO A 129 -6.45 -38.89 -5.71
CA PRO A 129 -5.92 -38.35 -4.47
C PRO A 129 -4.41 -38.14 -4.63
N SER A 130 -3.99 -37.04 -5.23
CA SER A 130 -2.57 -36.71 -5.36
C SER A 130 -2.37 -35.21 -5.35
N HIS A 131 -2.00 -34.65 -4.19
CA HIS A 131 -1.12 -33.48 -3.96
C HIS A 131 -1.19 -32.20 -4.84
N GLU A 132 -2.11 -32.07 -5.80
CA GLU A 132 -2.09 -31.07 -6.88
C GLU A 132 -2.89 -29.79 -6.55
N TYR A 133 -3.65 -29.79 -5.45
CA TYR A 133 -4.38 -28.62 -4.98
C TYR A 133 -3.46 -27.53 -4.39
N GLY A 134 -2.35 -27.92 -3.76
CA GLY A 134 -1.35 -27.02 -3.16
C GLY A 134 -0.73 -26.02 -4.14
N PRO A 135 -0.17 -26.43 -5.29
CA PRO A 135 0.52 -25.51 -6.21
C PRO A 135 -0.43 -24.49 -6.89
N LYS A 136 -1.71 -24.82 -7.08
CA LYS A 136 -2.70 -23.91 -7.67
C LYS A 136 -3.06 -22.78 -6.72
N ILE A 137 -3.26 -23.08 -5.43
CA ILE A 137 -3.51 -22.07 -4.39
C ILE A 137 -2.27 -21.19 -4.18
N GLU A 138 -1.08 -21.79 -4.14
CA GLU A 138 0.20 -21.06 -4.01
C GLU A 138 0.41 -20.02 -5.13
N SER A 139 -0.01 -20.34 -6.36
CA SER A 139 0.07 -19.42 -7.50
C SER A 139 -0.82 -18.16 -7.34
N HIS A 140 -1.84 -18.23 -6.50
CA HIS A 140 -2.81 -17.15 -6.31
C HIS A 140 -2.65 -16.38 -5.00
N THR A 141 -1.75 -16.81 -4.11
CA THR A 141 -1.47 -16.15 -2.82
C THR A 141 -1.14 -14.67 -2.99
N ALA A 142 -0.36 -14.32 -4.02
CA ALA A 142 0.00 -12.94 -4.31
C ALA A 142 -1.23 -12.05 -4.64
N LEU A 143 -2.24 -12.60 -5.33
CA LEU A 143 -3.45 -11.86 -5.64
C LEU A 143 -4.29 -11.62 -4.39
N PHE A 144 -4.41 -12.63 -3.52
CA PHE A 144 -5.12 -12.49 -2.25
C PHE A 144 -4.44 -11.52 -1.30
N ASP A 145 -3.11 -11.58 -1.20
CA ASP A 145 -2.35 -10.63 -0.38
C ASP A 145 -2.44 -9.20 -0.92
N ALA A 146 -2.42 -9.04 -2.25
CA ALA A 146 -2.63 -7.75 -2.89
C ALA A 146 -4.05 -7.22 -2.64
N LEU A 147 -5.09 -8.06 -2.79
CA LEU A 147 -6.48 -7.67 -2.53
C LEU A 147 -6.69 -7.32 -1.05
N LYS A 148 -6.17 -8.14 -0.13
CA LYS A 148 -6.21 -7.88 1.31
C LYS A 148 -5.53 -6.56 1.64
N THR A 149 -4.37 -6.30 1.05
CA THR A 149 -3.65 -5.04 1.21
C THR A 149 -4.49 -3.87 0.68
N ALA A 150 -5.02 -3.99 -0.54
CA ALA A 150 -5.87 -2.99 -1.15
C ALA A 150 -7.09 -2.68 -0.27
N LEU A 151 -7.86 -3.68 0.16
CA LEU A 151 -9.02 -3.48 1.05
C LEU A 151 -8.67 -2.82 2.38
N ARG A 152 -7.43 -3.02 2.88
CA ARG A 152 -6.99 -2.47 4.16
C ARG A 152 -6.39 -1.07 4.06
N THR A 153 -5.75 -0.73 2.95
CA THR A 153 -4.93 0.51 2.84
C THR A 153 -5.36 1.46 1.74
N SER A 154 -6.30 1.07 0.87
CA SER A 154 -6.88 1.98 -0.11
C SER A 154 -7.86 2.96 0.55
N ALA A 155 -8.25 3.99 -0.19
CA ALA A 155 -9.27 4.93 0.26
C ALA A 155 -10.63 4.23 0.47
N HIS A 156 -11.46 4.78 1.35
CA HIS A 156 -12.79 4.25 1.66
C HIS A 156 -13.65 4.02 0.39
N SER A 157 -13.50 4.90 -0.62
CA SER A 157 -14.17 4.80 -1.91
C SER A 157 -13.89 3.50 -2.66
N PHE A 158 -12.69 2.94 -2.55
CA PHE A 158 -12.36 1.63 -3.14
C PHE A 158 -13.16 0.51 -2.49
N VAL A 159 -13.28 0.51 -1.16
CA VAL A 159 -13.98 -0.52 -0.40
C VAL A 159 -15.47 -0.49 -0.67
N ILE A 160 -16.08 0.71 -0.66
CA ILE A 160 -17.49 0.89 -1.00
C ILE A 160 -17.76 0.36 -2.41
N ARG A 161 -16.95 0.77 -3.39
CA ARG A 161 -17.09 0.31 -4.77
C ARG A 161 -16.92 -1.20 -4.92
N PHE A 162 -15.98 -1.80 -4.18
CA PHE A 162 -15.81 -3.25 -4.16
C PHE A 162 -17.07 -3.97 -3.66
N ILE A 163 -17.73 -3.43 -2.63
CA ILE A 163 -18.98 -3.98 -2.08
C ILE A 163 -20.13 -3.82 -3.08
N GLU A 164 -20.31 -2.61 -3.64
CA GLU A 164 -21.36 -2.31 -4.62
C GLU A 164 -21.29 -3.21 -5.86
N LEU A 165 -20.07 -3.54 -6.30
CA LEU A 165 -19.79 -4.40 -7.45
C LEU A 165 -19.88 -5.90 -7.15
N GLN A 166 -20.47 -6.29 -6.02
CA GLN A 166 -20.62 -7.69 -5.61
C GLN A 166 -19.27 -8.41 -5.39
N GLY A 167 -18.25 -7.69 -4.94
CA GLY A 167 -16.94 -8.27 -4.65
C GLY A 167 -16.93 -9.21 -3.45
N LEU A 168 -17.73 -8.93 -2.41
CA LEU A 168 -17.87 -9.81 -1.25
C LEU A 168 -18.48 -11.18 -1.62
N PRO A 169 -19.63 -11.25 -2.35
CA PRO A 169 -20.13 -12.52 -2.87
C PRO A 169 -19.11 -13.27 -3.73
N ALA A 170 -18.42 -12.59 -4.65
CA ALA A 170 -17.41 -13.24 -5.50
C ALA A 170 -16.27 -13.86 -4.68
N LEU A 171 -15.83 -13.19 -3.61
CA LEU A 171 -14.83 -13.73 -2.70
C LEU A 171 -15.35 -14.93 -1.91
N LEU A 172 -16.59 -14.88 -1.42
CA LEU A 172 -17.21 -15.98 -0.68
C LEU A 172 -17.42 -17.22 -1.56
N GLU A 173 -17.89 -17.04 -2.80
CA GLU A 173 -18.04 -18.14 -3.77
C GLU A 173 -16.71 -18.84 -4.06
N LEU A 174 -15.62 -18.07 -4.12
CA LEU A 174 -14.29 -18.60 -4.32
C LEU A 174 -13.80 -19.37 -3.09
N LEU A 175 -14.01 -18.83 -1.88
CA LEU A 175 -13.67 -19.51 -0.64
C LEU A 175 -14.44 -20.82 -0.48
N GLN A 176 -15.72 -20.85 -0.87
CA GLN A 176 -16.53 -22.07 -0.88
C GLN A 176 -16.03 -23.10 -1.92
N ALA A 177 -15.41 -22.67 -3.02
CA ALA A 177 -14.81 -23.58 -3.99
C ALA A 177 -13.44 -24.13 -3.57
N LEU A 178 -12.85 -23.57 -2.50
CA LEU A 178 -11.59 -24.01 -1.90
C LEU A 178 -11.80 -24.96 -0.70
N ASP A 179 -12.99 -24.95 -0.11
CA ASP A 179 -13.43 -25.86 0.97
C ASP A 179 -13.87 -27.22 0.38
#